data_AF-A0A970XK99-F1
#
_entry.id   AF-A0A970XK99-F1
#
_cell.length_a   1.000
_cell.length_b   1.000
_cell.length_c   1.000
_cell.angle_alpha   90.00
_cell.angle_beta   90.00
_cell.angle_gamma   90.00
#
_symmetry.space_group_name_H-M   'P 1'
#
loop_
_entity.id
_entity.type
_entity.pdbx_description
1 polymer ?
#
loop_
_entity_poly.entity_id
_entity_poly.type
_entity_poly.pdbx_seq_one_letter_code
_entity_poly.pdbx_strand_id
1 'polypeptide(L)'
;MEEQWRKQQEEQRKREEQKKKQVSASLEKKATVKKEEYLPIEEASFLQQDTPVIDSQGNRWLKCKDCGKIKKEKDFLSWGGKNSINLGKCKECYNNPEEKTVENIQFESIKKSVGPDVCPECGGILKERNGQYGRFMGCCNYPDCRYTRKI
;
A
#
# COMPACT_ATOMS: atom_id res chain seq x y z
N MET A 1 -54.48 -17.76 25.69
CA MET A 1 -53.52 -16.67 26.01
C MET A 1 -52.09 -17.04 25.60
N GLU A 2 -51.56 -18.23 25.96
CA GLU A 2 -50.20 -18.66 25.55
C GLU A 2 -49.99 -18.77 24.04
N GLU A 3 -51.00 -19.17 23.28
CA GLU A 3 -50.89 -19.34 21.83
C GLU A 3 -50.77 -18.00 21.08
N GLN A 4 -51.45 -16.96 21.58
CA GLN A 4 -51.31 -15.59 21.07
C GLN A 4 -49.93 -15.02 21.41
N TRP A 5 -49.40 -15.33 22.60
CA TRP A 5 -48.04 -14.97 23.00
C TRP A 5 -46.99 -15.65 22.11
N ARG A 6 -47.12 -16.96 21.82
CA ARG A 6 -46.24 -17.69 20.91
C ARG A 6 -46.26 -17.13 19.49
N LYS A 7 -47.45 -16.77 18.98
CA LYS A 7 -47.61 -16.11 17.67
C LYS A 7 -46.91 -14.75 17.63
N GLN A 8 -47.08 -13.91 18.67
CA GLN A 8 -46.38 -12.62 18.77
C GLN A 8 -44.86 -12.77 18.83
N GLN A 9 -44.35 -13.74 19.58
CA GLN A 9 -42.90 -14.01 19.70
C GLN A 9 -42.31 -14.48 18.36
N GLU A 10 -43.01 -15.36 17.65
CA GLU A 10 -42.57 -15.84 16.34
C GLU A 10 -42.58 -14.72 15.29
N GLU A 11 -43.58 -13.83 15.33
CA GLU A 11 -43.69 -12.67 14.45
C GLU A 11 -42.61 -11.62 14.75
N GLN A 12 -42.30 -11.37 16.02
CA GLN A 12 -41.17 -10.53 16.42
C GLN A 12 -39.84 -11.09 15.92
N ARG A 13 -39.61 -12.40 16.11
CA ARG A 13 -38.40 -13.07 15.63
C ARG A 13 -38.26 -12.98 14.11
N LYS A 14 -39.34 -13.20 13.36
CA LYS A 14 -39.39 -13.05 11.89
C LYS A 14 -39.04 -11.62 11.47
N ARG A 15 -39.59 -10.61 12.17
CA ARG A 15 -39.34 -9.19 11.87
C ARG A 15 -37.91 -8.77 12.16
N GLU A 16 -37.32 -9.26 13.26
CA GLU A 16 -35.91 -9.02 13.58
C GLU A 16 -34.97 -9.69 12.56
N GLU A 17 -35.28 -10.92 12.16
CA GLU A 17 -34.50 -11.64 11.16
C GLU A 17 -34.56 -10.93 9.79
N GLN A 18 -35.74 -10.42 9.41
CA GLN A 18 -35.91 -9.64 8.19
C GLN A 18 -35.14 -8.31 8.24
N LYS A 19 -35.12 -7.62 9.40
CA LYS A 19 -34.28 -6.44 9.63
C LYS A 19 -32.79 -6.77 9.52
N LYS A 20 -32.33 -7.87 10.12
CA LYS A 20 -30.93 -8.33 10.02
C LYS A 20 -30.54 -8.66 8.57
N LYS A 21 -31.42 -9.31 7.82
CA LYS A 21 -31.24 -9.58 6.37
C LYS A 21 -31.19 -8.29 5.54
N GLN A 22 -32.01 -7.29 5.84
CA GLN A 22 -31.95 -5.98 5.17
C GLN A 22 -30.65 -5.22 5.47
N VAL A 23 -30.20 -5.22 6.73
CA VAL A 23 -28.96 -4.53 7.13
C VAL A 23 -27.74 -5.21 6.51
N SER A 24 -27.65 -6.54 6.57
CA SER A 24 -26.56 -7.29 5.92
C SER A 24 -26.53 -7.07 4.40
N ALA A 25 -27.67 -7.18 3.72
CA ALA A 25 -27.75 -6.88 2.28
C ALA A 25 -27.36 -5.42 1.95
N SER A 26 -27.68 -4.46 2.82
CA SER A 26 -27.28 -3.05 2.64
C SER A 26 -25.78 -2.85 2.86
N LEU A 27 -25.19 -3.53 3.84
CA LEU A 27 -23.74 -3.53 4.08
C LEU A 27 -22.97 -4.22 2.95
N GLU A 28 -23.46 -5.35 2.46
CA GLU A 28 -22.92 -6.07 1.30
C GLU A 28 -22.99 -5.21 0.04
N LYS A 29 -24.13 -4.60 -0.27
CA LYS A 29 -24.26 -3.66 -1.40
C LYS A 29 -23.30 -2.47 -1.27
N LYS A 30 -23.13 -1.90 -0.07
CA LYS A 30 -22.15 -0.82 0.17
C LYS A 30 -20.71 -1.31 -0.04
N ALA A 31 -20.41 -2.55 0.31
CA ALA A 31 -19.09 -3.16 0.07
C ALA A 31 -18.85 -3.43 -1.42
N THR A 32 -19.88 -3.90 -2.15
CA THR A 32 -19.82 -4.14 -3.60
C THR A 32 -19.64 -2.83 -4.36
N VAL A 33 -20.42 -1.78 -4.06
CA VAL A 33 -20.25 -0.45 -4.69
C VAL A 33 -18.87 0.13 -4.40
N LYS A 34 -18.35 -0.02 -3.17
CA LYS A 34 -16.97 0.39 -2.85
C LYS A 34 -15.91 -0.39 -3.64
N LYS A 35 -16.18 -1.66 -3.99
CA LYS A 35 -15.27 -2.51 -4.77
C LYS A 35 -15.36 -2.20 -6.27
N GLU A 36 -16.55 -1.87 -6.78
CA GLU A 36 -16.78 -1.50 -8.18
C GLU A 36 -16.30 -0.07 -8.50
N GLU A 37 -16.40 0.89 -7.56
CA GLU A 37 -15.70 2.20 -7.67
C GLU A 37 -14.17 2.04 -7.63
N TYR A 38 -13.68 0.87 -7.18
CA TYR A 38 -12.27 0.54 -6.99
C TYR A 38 -11.80 -0.55 -7.97
N LEU A 39 -12.05 -0.41 -9.28
CA LEU A 39 -11.41 -1.23 -10.31
C LEU A 39 -11.20 -0.43 -11.62
N PRO A 40 -10.02 -0.45 -12.30
CA PRO A 40 -8.72 -0.98 -11.93
C PRO A 40 -7.62 0.12 -12.02
N ILE A 41 -7.06 0.54 -10.88
CA ILE A 41 -5.64 0.88 -10.90
C ILE A 41 -4.92 -0.42 -10.58
N GLU A 42 -4.81 -1.31 -11.57
CA GLU A 42 -3.84 -2.39 -11.49
C GLU A 42 -2.48 -1.75 -11.17
N GLU A 43 -1.67 -2.43 -10.37
CA GLU A 43 -0.33 -1.97 -9.96
C GLU A 43 0.55 -1.53 -11.14
N ALA A 44 0.19 -1.95 -12.36
CA ALA A 44 0.72 -1.53 -13.65
C ALA A 44 0.66 0.00 -13.93
N SER A 45 -0.32 0.76 -13.42
CA SER A 45 -0.41 2.22 -13.69
C SER A 45 0.46 3.10 -12.78
N PHE A 46 1.18 2.52 -11.82
CA PHE A 46 2.12 3.26 -10.96
C PHE A 46 3.57 3.15 -11.43
N LEU A 47 3.85 2.33 -12.45
CA LEU A 47 5.15 2.27 -13.08
C LEU A 47 5.16 3.26 -14.24
N GLN A 48 5.91 4.35 -14.09
CA GLN A 48 6.24 5.31 -15.15
C GLN A 48 5.06 6.15 -15.68
N GLN A 49 4.62 7.16 -14.92
CA GLN A 49 3.72 8.19 -15.44
C GLN A 49 4.23 9.59 -15.07
N ASP A 50 4.38 10.45 -16.09
CA ASP A 50 4.56 11.90 -15.94
C ASP A 50 3.21 12.64 -15.87
N THR A 51 2.10 11.89 -15.86
CA THR A 51 0.73 12.42 -15.82
C THR A 51 -0.01 12.00 -14.54
N PRO A 52 -0.84 12.88 -13.95
CA PRO A 52 -1.68 12.53 -12.80
C PRO A 52 -2.69 11.43 -13.14
N VAL A 53 -2.87 10.45 -12.24
CA VAL A 53 -3.97 9.47 -12.34
C VAL A 53 -5.28 10.15 -11.93
N ILE A 54 -6.20 10.30 -12.86
CA ILE A 54 -7.50 10.97 -12.64
C ILE A 54 -8.62 10.01 -13.04
N ASP A 55 -9.69 9.93 -12.24
CA ASP A 55 -10.88 9.12 -12.56
C ASP A 55 -11.88 9.84 -13.48
N SER A 56 -12.93 9.14 -13.90
CA SER A 56 -13.98 9.71 -14.76
C SER A 56 -14.78 10.85 -14.13
N GLN A 57 -14.70 11.02 -12.81
CA GLN A 57 -15.33 12.10 -12.06
C GLN A 57 -14.37 13.29 -11.87
N GLY A 58 -13.13 13.20 -12.34
CA GLY A 58 -12.12 14.24 -12.21
C GLY A 58 -11.34 14.20 -10.89
N ASN A 59 -11.49 13.17 -10.06
CA ASN A 59 -10.68 13.07 -8.84
C ASN A 59 -9.29 12.53 -9.15
N ARG A 60 -8.26 13.15 -8.58
CA ARG A 60 -6.88 12.66 -8.64
C ARG A 60 -6.62 11.59 -7.58
N TRP A 61 -5.94 10.54 -7.98
CA TRP A 61 -5.54 9.42 -7.14
C TRP A 61 -4.02 9.38 -6.97
N LEU A 62 -3.59 9.04 -5.76
CA LEU A 62 -2.17 9.00 -5.36
C LEU A 62 -1.89 7.75 -4.53
N LYS A 63 -0.66 7.24 -4.60
CA LYS A 63 -0.16 6.17 -3.73
C LYS A 63 0.72 6.73 -2.62
N CYS A 64 0.49 6.28 -1.40
CA CYS A 64 1.31 6.67 -0.26
C CYS A 64 2.67 5.96 -0.29
N LYS A 65 3.75 6.72 -0.13
CA LYS A 65 5.13 6.19 -0.06
C LYS A 65 5.38 5.36 1.21
N ASP A 66 4.66 5.63 2.29
CA ASP A 66 4.89 4.99 3.59
C ASP A 66 4.06 3.70 3.76
N CYS A 67 2.77 3.74 3.44
CA CYS A 67 1.87 2.57 3.63
C CYS A 67 1.43 1.88 2.34
N GLY A 68 1.82 2.39 1.17
CA GLY A 68 1.42 1.83 -0.13
C GLY A 68 -0.06 1.99 -0.50
N LYS A 69 -0.92 2.48 0.40
CA LYS A 69 -2.35 2.67 0.14
C LYS A 69 -2.59 3.73 -0.94
N ILE A 70 -3.54 3.46 -1.82
CA ILE A 70 -3.98 4.38 -2.88
C ILE A 70 -5.27 5.08 -2.44
N LYS A 71 -5.26 6.41 -2.44
CA LYS A 71 -6.40 7.25 -2.00
C LYS A 71 -6.53 8.50 -2.88
N LYS A 72 -7.61 9.26 -2.68
CA LYS A 72 -7.85 10.53 -3.37
C LYS A 72 -6.90 11.60 -2.84
N GLU A 73 -6.53 12.58 -3.67
CA GLU A 73 -5.58 13.66 -3.35
C GLU A 73 -5.90 14.38 -2.04
N LYS A 74 -7.18 14.58 -1.73
CA LYS A 74 -7.66 15.19 -0.47
C LYS A 74 -7.20 14.45 0.80
N ASP A 75 -6.85 13.18 0.70
CA ASP A 75 -6.41 12.33 1.82
C ASP A 75 -4.88 12.37 2.02
N PHE A 76 -4.19 13.19 1.22
CA PHE A 76 -2.75 13.41 1.30
C PHE A 76 -2.41 14.76 1.94
N LEU A 77 -1.22 14.81 2.54
CA LEU A 77 -0.64 16.02 3.11
C LEU A 77 0.37 16.66 2.14
N SER A 78 1.13 15.81 1.43
CA SER A 78 2.08 16.23 0.40
C SER A 78 2.15 15.21 -0.74
N TRP A 79 2.35 15.69 -1.96
CA TRP A 79 2.45 14.86 -3.16
C TRP A 79 3.14 15.60 -4.30
N GLY A 80 3.59 14.88 -5.33
CA GLY A 80 4.28 15.45 -6.48
C GLY A 80 5.81 15.50 -6.33
N GLY A 81 6.48 16.13 -7.30
CA GLY A 81 7.94 16.15 -7.44
C GLY A 81 8.43 15.46 -8.71
N LYS A 82 9.70 15.68 -9.07
CA LYS A 82 10.33 15.09 -10.26
C LYS A 82 10.25 13.55 -10.15
N ASN A 83 9.63 12.90 -11.14
CA ASN A 83 9.41 11.45 -11.19
C ASN A 83 8.52 10.89 -10.05
N SER A 84 7.75 11.73 -9.34
CA SER A 84 6.88 11.29 -8.25
C SER A 84 5.49 11.92 -8.30
N ILE A 85 4.99 12.19 -9.51
CA ILE A 85 3.71 12.89 -9.72
C ILE A 85 2.51 12.16 -9.08
N ASN A 86 2.56 10.83 -9.00
CA ASN A 86 1.49 10.00 -8.44
C ASN A 86 1.78 9.48 -7.02
N LEU A 87 2.84 9.97 -6.38
CA LEU A 87 3.27 9.53 -5.06
C LEU A 87 3.22 10.66 -4.03
N GLY A 88 2.91 10.32 -2.78
CA GLY A 88 2.83 11.30 -1.69
C GLY A 88 2.83 10.71 -0.28
N LYS A 89 2.67 11.56 0.73
CA LYS A 89 2.49 11.17 2.14
C LYS A 89 1.05 11.39 2.56
N CYS A 90 0.37 10.33 2.99
CA CYS A 90 -1.03 10.42 3.39
C CYS A 90 -1.17 11.03 4.79
N LYS A 91 -2.33 11.62 5.09
CA LYS A 91 -2.60 12.27 6.39
C LYS A 91 -2.49 11.28 7.56
N GLU A 92 -2.93 10.05 7.36
CA GLU A 92 -2.85 8.98 8.38
C GLU A 92 -1.39 8.65 8.73
N CYS A 93 -0.54 8.38 7.75
CA CYS A 93 0.89 8.08 7.98
C CYS A 93 1.68 9.29 8.45
N TYR A 94 1.22 10.52 8.16
CA TYR A 94 1.84 11.72 8.70
C TYR A 94 1.58 11.90 10.19
N ASN A 95 0.33 11.68 10.61
CA ASN A 95 -0.09 11.90 12.01
C ASN A 95 0.18 10.69 12.92
N ASN A 96 0.53 9.52 12.37
CA ASN A 96 0.87 8.33 13.15
C ASN A 96 2.33 7.90 12.91
N PRO A 97 3.29 8.40 13.70
CA PRO A 97 4.72 8.08 13.52
C PRO A 97 5.11 6.67 13.96
N GLU A 98 4.23 5.90 14.60
CA GLU A 98 4.55 4.58 15.18
C GLU A 98 4.33 3.40 14.22
N GLU A 99 3.62 3.58 13.10
CA GLU A 99 3.50 2.55 12.05
C GLU A 99 4.51 2.76 10.91
N LYS A 100 5.77 3.03 11.27
CA LYS A 100 6.88 2.95 10.32
C LYS A 100 7.20 1.48 10.04
N THR A 101 6.45 0.95 9.07
CA THR A 101 6.86 -0.08 8.10
C THR A 101 7.44 -1.38 8.66
N VAL A 102 6.62 -2.43 8.58
CA VAL A 102 7.02 -3.84 8.66
C VAL A 102 8.19 -4.17 7.70
N GLU A 103 8.38 -3.36 6.64
CA GLU A 103 9.50 -3.46 5.70
C GLU A 103 10.87 -3.09 6.31
N ASN A 104 10.94 -2.17 7.29
CA ASN A 104 12.22 -1.78 7.90
C ASN A 104 12.81 -2.90 8.78
N ILE A 105 11.95 -3.64 9.50
CA ILE A 105 12.35 -4.79 10.34
C ILE A 105 12.97 -5.89 9.46
N GLN A 106 12.40 -6.09 8.27
CA GLN A 106 12.88 -7.09 7.32
C GLN A 106 14.21 -6.65 6.67
N PHE A 107 14.35 -5.37 6.32
CA PHE A 107 15.58 -4.83 5.73
C PHE A 107 16.78 -4.86 6.70
N GLU A 108 16.58 -4.55 7.98
CA GLU A 108 17.64 -4.61 9.01
C GLU A 108 18.05 -6.04 9.34
N SER A 109 17.09 -6.97 9.34
CA SER A 109 17.36 -8.39 9.52
C SER A 109 18.12 -8.98 8.33
N ILE A 110 17.77 -8.58 7.09
CA ILE A 110 18.47 -8.97 5.86
C ILE A 110 19.89 -8.40 5.83
N LYS A 111 20.11 -7.13 6.20
CA LYS A 111 21.48 -6.57 6.31
C LYS A 111 22.38 -7.35 7.27
N LYS A 112 21.79 -8.04 8.26
CA LYS A 112 22.52 -8.86 9.24
C LYS A 112 22.82 -10.29 8.77
N SER A 113 22.01 -10.84 7.86
CA SER A 113 22.12 -12.23 7.39
C SER A 113 22.77 -12.37 6.00
N VAL A 114 22.90 -11.27 5.27
CA VAL A 114 23.50 -11.22 3.94
C VAL A 114 25.03 -11.22 4.08
N GLY A 115 25.68 -12.26 3.57
CA GLY A 115 27.14 -12.41 3.60
C GLY A 115 27.85 -11.20 2.98
N PRO A 116 29.14 -10.98 3.31
CA PRO A 116 29.86 -9.77 2.90
C PRO A 116 29.86 -9.56 1.39
N ASP A 117 29.73 -10.59 0.56
CA ASP A 117 29.79 -10.46 -0.90
C ASP A 117 28.42 -10.30 -1.56
N VAL A 118 27.36 -10.01 -0.82
CA VAL A 118 26.01 -9.86 -1.36
C VAL A 118 25.47 -8.44 -1.12
N CYS A 119 24.80 -7.91 -2.14
CA CYS A 119 24.29 -6.56 -2.22
C CYS A 119 23.00 -6.43 -1.40
N PRO A 120 22.90 -5.50 -0.44
CA PRO A 120 21.71 -5.34 0.38
C PRO A 120 20.54 -4.66 -0.36
N GLU A 121 20.79 -4.03 -1.50
CA GLU A 121 19.73 -3.35 -2.27
C GLU A 121 19.01 -4.26 -3.26
N CYS A 122 19.72 -5.23 -3.86
CA CYS A 122 19.16 -6.07 -4.93
C CYS A 122 19.45 -7.57 -4.79
N GLY A 123 20.20 -8.00 -3.75
CA GLY A 123 20.61 -9.39 -3.56
C GLY A 123 21.69 -9.89 -4.53
N GLY A 124 22.17 -9.05 -5.45
CA GLY A 124 23.25 -9.39 -6.38
C GLY A 124 24.62 -9.50 -5.71
N ILE A 125 25.63 -9.96 -6.43
CA ILE A 125 26.99 -10.13 -5.88
C ILE A 125 27.74 -8.78 -5.86
N LEU A 126 28.44 -8.50 -4.77
CA LEU A 126 29.40 -7.40 -4.66
C LEU A 126 30.78 -7.87 -5.13
N LYS A 127 31.46 -7.04 -5.93
CA LYS A 127 32.83 -7.28 -6.38
C LYS A 127 33.72 -6.10 -6.04
N GLU A 128 34.97 -6.38 -5.69
CA GLU A 128 36.01 -5.37 -5.54
C GLU A 128 36.27 -4.70 -6.90
N ARG A 129 36.29 -3.38 -6.90
CA ARG A 129 36.56 -2.52 -8.05
C ARG A 129 37.53 -1.42 -7.62
N ASN A 130 38.30 -0.94 -8.58
CA ASN A 130 39.22 0.17 -8.37
C ASN A 130 38.58 1.46 -8.90
N GLY A 131 38.46 2.47 -8.03
CA GLY A 131 38.00 3.81 -8.39
C GLY A 131 39.09 4.85 -8.13
N GLN A 132 38.77 6.10 -8.45
CA GLN A 132 39.65 7.26 -8.22
C GLN A 132 40.13 7.36 -6.76
N TYR A 133 39.28 6.98 -5.80
CA TYR A 133 39.55 7.09 -4.36
C TYR A 133 40.05 5.79 -3.74
N GLY A 134 40.51 4.84 -4.56
CA GLY A 134 40.94 3.52 -4.11
C GLY A 134 39.90 2.44 -4.35
N ARG A 135 40.07 1.33 -3.62
CA ARG A 135 39.32 0.09 -3.83
C ARG A 135 37.98 0.14 -3.10
N PHE A 136 36.93 -0.35 -3.74
CA PHE A 136 35.58 -0.38 -3.20
C PHE A 136 34.82 -1.62 -3.66
N MET A 137 33.83 -2.07 -2.90
CA MET A 137 32.91 -3.11 -3.35
C MET A 137 31.75 -2.45 -4.11
N GLY A 138 31.52 -2.87 -5.36
CA GLY A 138 30.40 -2.44 -6.19
C GLY A 138 29.51 -3.61 -6.59
N CYS A 139 28.20 -3.36 -6.72
CA CYS A 139 27.27 -4.37 -7.21
C CYS A 139 27.57 -4.77 -8.65
N CYS A 140 27.49 -6.07 -8.95
CA CYS A 140 27.63 -6.60 -10.31
C CYS A 140 26.51 -6.13 -11.24
N ASN A 141 25.33 -5.83 -10.71
CA ASN A 141 24.15 -5.42 -11.48
C ASN A 141 24.17 -3.93 -11.86
N TYR A 142 25.31 -3.25 -11.77
CA TYR A 142 25.46 -1.91 -12.35
C TYR A 142 25.23 -1.99 -13.88
N PRO A 143 24.44 -1.10 -14.51
CA PRO A 143 23.95 0.20 -14.00
C PRO A 143 22.62 0.20 -13.23
N ASP A 144 21.91 -0.93 -13.21
CA ASP A 144 20.57 -1.06 -12.61
C ASP A 144 20.60 -1.01 -11.07
N CYS A 145 21.69 -1.46 -10.45
CA CYS A 145 21.97 -1.29 -9.03
C CYS A 145 23.29 -0.53 -8.82
N ARG A 146 23.22 0.62 -8.13
CA ARG A 146 24.36 1.53 -7.92
C ARG A 146 24.97 1.44 -6.52
N TYR A 147 24.58 0.44 -5.74
CA TYR A 147 25.14 0.21 -4.41
C TYR A 147 26.66 0.06 -4.47
N THR A 148 27.35 0.80 -3.61
CA THR A 148 28.79 0.67 -3.36
C THR A 148 29.06 0.75 -1.87
N ARG A 149 30.13 0.09 -1.41
CA ARG A 149 30.66 0.26 -0.05
C ARG A 149 32.18 0.31 -0.07
N LYS A 150 32.77 0.98 0.91
CA LYS A 150 34.21 1.00 1.10
C LYS A 150 34.70 -0.39 1.53
N ILE A 151 35.90 -0.74 1.09
CA ILE A 151 36.69 -1.86 1.62
C ILE A 151 37.51 -1.34 2.78
#